data_AF-A0A0M3AS49-F1
#
_entry.id   AF-A0A0M3AS49-F1
#
_cell.length_a   1.000
_cell.length_b   1.000
_cell.length_c   1.000
_cell.angle_alpha   90.00
_cell.angle_beta   90.00
_cell.angle_gamma   90.00
#
_symmetry.space_group_name_H-M   'P 1'
#
loop_
_entity.id
_entity.type
_entity.pdbx_description
1 polymer ?
#
loop_
_entity_poly.entity_id
_entity_poly.type
_entity_poly.pdbx_seq_one_letter_code
_entity_poly.pdbx_strand_id
1 'polypeptide(L)'
;MAVTRLSTGLSTRKTTDPLGQYFRPDPTDAHQFMDDFDFFGATNWTTTLIGTGTVALTAGDGGILLFTTTGASGDAVSTQKTTEGFSFETGKPAWFKVRFKVSALTTVVTVGLQVTDTTPEDATDGIFFQTTTATGAITGYVRKNATTGSTSAAVGTIVADTYTELGWYWDGKDTVTFYQDGVAKASVTGVAASYLPDTTTTPSFSVRTTTAAAKTASVDYIFASKSRR
;
A
#
# COMPACT_ATOMS: atom_id res chain seq x y z
N MET A 1 -5.12 -8.56 -33.37
CA MET A 1 -4.64 -7.37 -32.63
C MET A 1 -3.29 -6.97 -33.19
N ALA A 2 -3.08 -5.69 -33.51
CA ALA A 2 -1.77 -5.19 -33.94
C ALA A 2 -0.89 -4.96 -32.70
N VAL A 3 0.27 -5.61 -32.65
CA VAL A 3 1.23 -5.43 -31.55
C VAL A 3 2.12 -4.23 -31.87
N THR A 4 2.01 -3.15 -31.08
CA THR A 4 2.96 -2.04 -31.14
C THR A 4 4.27 -2.48 -30.51
N ARG A 5 5.33 -2.66 -31.31
CA ARG A 5 6.66 -3.07 -30.83
C ARG A 5 7.58 -1.85 -30.77
N LEU A 6 8.14 -1.57 -29.59
CA LEU A 6 9.20 -0.59 -29.40
C LEU A 6 10.55 -1.29 -29.52
N SER A 7 10.98 -1.57 -30.76
CA SER A 7 12.15 -2.43 -31.07
C SER A 7 13.48 -1.90 -30.54
N THR A 8 13.57 -0.61 -30.22
CA THR A 8 14.78 0.06 -29.73
C THR A 8 14.60 0.68 -28.34
N GLY A 9 13.53 0.33 -27.63
CA GLY A 9 13.25 0.82 -26.28
C GLY A 9 12.42 2.10 -26.21
N LEU A 10 12.22 2.59 -24.98
CA LEU A 10 11.47 3.81 -24.65
C LEU A 10 12.32 4.67 -23.72
N SER A 11 12.92 5.74 -24.24
CA SER A 11 13.64 6.73 -23.43
C SER A 11 12.73 7.90 -23.08
N THR A 12 12.79 8.36 -21.83
CA THR A 12 12.08 9.55 -21.33
C THR A 12 12.99 10.78 -21.20
N ARG A 13 14.27 10.64 -21.57
CA ARG A 13 15.30 11.66 -21.34
C ARG A 13 15.69 12.36 -22.62
N LYS A 14 16.10 13.63 -22.48
CA LYS A 14 16.69 14.41 -23.58
C LYS A 14 17.95 13.71 -24.10
N THR A 15 18.27 13.88 -25.38
CA THR A 15 19.42 13.24 -26.03
C THR A 15 20.78 13.62 -25.42
N THR A 16 20.86 14.75 -24.71
CA THR A 16 22.07 15.21 -24.01
C THR A 16 22.20 14.70 -22.57
N ASP A 17 21.18 14.02 -22.04
CA ASP A 17 21.25 13.40 -20.73
C ASP A 17 22.07 12.09 -20.81
N PRO A 18 22.85 11.72 -19.78
CA PRO A 18 23.57 10.45 -19.74
C PRO A 18 22.70 9.22 -20.00
N LEU A 19 21.40 9.29 -19.68
CA LEU A 19 20.41 8.23 -19.93
C LEU A 19 19.52 8.51 -21.16
N GLY A 20 19.87 9.50 -21.98
CA GLY A 20 19.14 9.85 -23.22
C GLY A 20 19.04 8.69 -24.21
N GLN A 21 20.07 7.85 -24.29
CA GLN A 21 20.13 6.64 -25.13
C GLN A 21 19.81 5.35 -24.35
N TYR A 22 19.40 5.45 -23.08
CA TYR A 22 19.01 4.27 -22.31
C TYR A 22 17.71 3.69 -22.88
N PHE A 23 17.68 2.38 -23.10
CA PHE A 23 16.58 1.69 -23.80
C PHE A 23 15.32 1.52 -22.93
N ARG A 24 15.35 1.96 -21.68
CA ARG A 24 14.20 2.00 -20.76
C ARG A 24 14.02 3.43 -20.23
N PRO A 25 12.84 3.75 -19.67
CA PRO A 25 12.66 5.00 -18.93
C PRO A 25 13.72 5.13 -17.83
N ASP A 26 14.14 6.36 -17.55
CA ASP A 26 15.17 6.64 -16.54
C ASP A 26 14.72 6.08 -15.17
N PRO A 27 15.41 5.04 -14.64
CA PRO A 27 15.01 4.40 -13.40
C PRO A 27 15.29 5.29 -12.18
N THR A 28 16.03 6.39 -12.35
CA THR A 28 16.35 7.32 -11.28
C THR A 28 15.33 8.44 -11.12
N ASP A 29 14.35 8.54 -12.02
CA ASP A 29 13.29 9.56 -11.93
C ASP A 29 12.32 9.28 -10.78
N ALA A 30 12.19 8.03 -10.36
CA ALA A 30 11.34 7.63 -9.24
C ALA A 30 12.10 6.83 -8.18
N HIS A 31 11.81 7.09 -6.90
CA HIS A 31 12.08 6.14 -5.84
C HIS A 31 11.00 5.07 -5.88
N GLN A 32 11.38 3.82 -6.16
CA GLN A 32 10.44 2.72 -6.35
C GLN A 32 10.71 1.58 -5.36
N PHE A 33 9.63 0.97 -4.92
CA PHE A 33 9.59 -0.28 -4.18
C PHE A 33 8.52 -1.17 -4.84
N MET A 34 8.90 -2.39 -5.18
CA MET A 34 8.00 -3.44 -5.65
C MET A 34 8.44 -4.72 -4.97
N ASP A 35 7.50 -5.40 -4.34
CA ASP A 35 7.70 -6.73 -3.78
C ASP A 35 6.49 -7.57 -4.18
N ASP A 36 6.74 -8.62 -4.95
CA ASP A 36 5.79 -9.67 -5.35
C ASP A 36 5.86 -10.88 -4.41
N PHE A 37 6.76 -10.86 -3.41
CA PHE A 37 6.91 -11.90 -2.40
C PHE A 37 7.38 -13.26 -2.93
N ASP A 38 8.19 -13.28 -3.99
CA ASP A 38 9.05 -14.44 -4.31
C ASP A 38 10.00 -14.79 -3.14
N PHE A 39 10.35 -13.79 -2.33
CA PHE A 39 11.11 -13.92 -1.10
C PHE A 39 10.49 -13.08 0.02
N PHE A 40 10.54 -13.59 1.25
CA PHE A 40 10.17 -12.85 2.45
C PHE A 40 11.17 -13.16 3.57
N GLY A 41 11.80 -12.11 4.08
CA GLY A 41 12.83 -12.22 5.11
C GLY A 41 12.66 -11.18 6.22
N ALA A 42 12.93 -11.59 7.45
CA ALA A 42 12.80 -10.76 8.65
C ALA A 42 13.75 -9.54 8.68
N THR A 43 14.77 -9.51 7.83
CA THR A 43 15.67 -8.35 7.68
C THR A 43 15.06 -7.24 6.82
N ASN A 44 14.13 -7.59 5.93
CA ASN A 44 13.47 -6.66 5.01
C ASN A 44 12.12 -6.19 5.55
N TRP A 45 11.47 -7.03 6.36
CA TRP A 45 10.14 -6.82 6.92
C TRP A 45 10.13 -7.04 8.43
N THR A 46 9.70 -6.01 9.17
CA THR A 46 9.43 -6.09 10.60
C THR A 46 8.00 -6.59 10.80
N THR A 47 7.83 -7.70 11.51
CA THR A 47 6.53 -8.28 11.82
C THR A 47 6.17 -8.00 13.28
N THR A 48 4.96 -7.48 13.52
CA THR A 48 4.39 -7.26 14.85
C THR A 48 3.13 -8.11 15.00
N LEU A 49 3.01 -8.80 16.14
CA LEU A 49 1.96 -9.75 16.42
C LEU A 49 1.21 -9.35 17.70
N ILE A 50 -0.12 -9.40 17.64
CA ILE A 50 -0.99 -9.49 18.82
C ILE A 50 -1.55 -10.91 18.82
N GLY A 51 -1.19 -11.68 19.85
CA GLY A 51 -1.36 -13.14 19.85
C GLY A 51 -0.13 -13.85 19.26
N THR A 52 -0.34 -15.03 18.68
CA THR A 52 0.73 -15.88 18.12
C THR A 52 0.48 -16.21 16.65
N GLY A 53 -0.05 -15.25 15.90
CA GLY A 53 -0.25 -15.40 14.46
C GLY A 53 1.06 -15.56 13.69
N THR A 54 0.96 -15.86 12.41
CA THR A 54 2.11 -16.11 11.55
C THR A 54 2.03 -15.34 10.24
N VAL A 55 3.21 -15.09 9.66
CA VAL A 55 3.38 -14.61 8.30
C VAL A 55 4.29 -15.61 7.60
N ALA A 56 3.85 -16.13 6.45
CA ALA A 56 4.62 -17.12 5.70
C ALA A 56 4.39 -16.97 4.19
N LEU A 57 5.38 -17.38 3.41
CA LEU A 57 5.19 -17.57 1.98
C LEU A 57 4.30 -18.79 1.73
N THR A 58 3.40 -18.67 0.76
CA THR A 58 2.60 -19.79 0.25
C THR A 58 2.75 -19.90 -1.26
N ALA A 59 2.44 -21.08 -1.80
CA ALA A 59 2.55 -21.33 -3.22
C ALA A 59 1.56 -20.47 -4.03
N GLY A 60 2.08 -19.78 -5.04
CA GLY A 60 1.36 -18.93 -5.98
C GLY A 60 2.29 -18.43 -7.08
N ASP A 61 1.73 -17.98 -8.20
CA ASP A 61 2.51 -17.36 -9.26
C ASP A 61 3.03 -15.99 -8.80
N GLY A 62 4.34 -15.76 -8.88
CA GLY A 62 4.99 -14.56 -8.36
C GLY A 62 5.24 -14.52 -6.85
N GLY A 63 4.82 -15.55 -6.10
CA GLY A 63 4.87 -15.56 -4.63
C GLY A 63 3.61 -14.97 -3.99
N ILE A 64 3.25 -15.45 -2.80
CA ILE A 64 2.12 -14.94 -2.03
C ILE A 64 2.50 -14.89 -0.57
N LEU A 65 2.34 -13.72 0.05
CA LEU A 65 2.49 -13.56 1.49
C LEU A 65 1.16 -13.88 2.20
N LEU A 66 1.16 -14.94 3.01
CA LEU A 66 0.01 -15.37 3.80
C LEU A 66 0.16 -14.89 5.24
N PHE A 67 -0.83 -14.12 5.68
CA PHE A 67 -1.02 -13.73 7.07
C PHE A 67 -2.05 -14.67 7.70
N THR A 68 -1.76 -15.19 8.89
CA THR A 68 -2.68 -16.02 9.66
C THR A 68 -2.75 -15.50 11.09
N THR A 69 -3.90 -14.95 11.49
CA THR A 69 -4.11 -14.53 12.88
C THR A 69 -4.40 -15.75 13.75
N THR A 70 -4.24 -15.59 15.05
CA THR A 70 -4.87 -16.50 16.03
C THR A 70 -6.37 -16.21 16.17
N GLY A 71 -7.05 -17.00 17.00
CA GLY A 71 -8.50 -17.06 17.08
C GLY A 71 -9.16 -16.16 18.11
N ALA A 72 -8.43 -15.38 18.92
CA ALA A 72 -9.07 -14.44 19.83
C ALA A 72 -9.50 -13.16 19.09
N SER A 73 -10.50 -12.47 19.63
CA SER A 73 -10.93 -11.17 19.09
C SER A 73 -9.87 -10.11 19.38
N GLY A 74 -9.45 -9.37 18.35
CA GLY A 74 -8.40 -8.37 18.46
C GLY A 74 -6.99 -8.90 18.16
N ASP A 75 -6.84 -10.21 17.90
CA ASP A 75 -5.58 -10.76 17.42
C ASP A 75 -5.22 -10.15 16.07
N ALA A 76 -3.95 -9.79 15.90
CA ALA A 76 -3.47 -9.05 14.75
C ALA A 76 -2.12 -9.55 14.29
N VAL A 77 -1.90 -9.46 12.98
CA VAL A 77 -0.62 -9.73 12.34
C VAL A 77 -0.33 -8.55 11.41
N SER A 78 0.81 -7.91 11.63
CA SER A 78 1.20 -6.70 10.91
C SER A 78 2.63 -6.85 10.40
N THR A 79 2.89 -6.41 9.17
CA THR A 79 4.23 -6.33 8.58
C THR A 79 4.47 -4.96 8.00
N GLN A 80 5.63 -4.39 8.33
CA GLN A 80 6.09 -3.12 7.79
C GLN A 80 7.52 -3.28 7.27
N LYS A 81 7.83 -2.70 6.11
CA LYS A 81 9.20 -2.74 5.59
C LYS A 81 10.13 -2.03 6.58
N THR A 82 11.24 -2.68 6.95
CA THR A 82 12.14 -2.37 8.10
C THR A 82 12.81 -0.98 8.07
N THR A 83 12.57 -0.18 7.03
CA THR A 83 13.04 1.21 6.98
C THR A 83 12.08 2.06 6.16
N GLU A 84 11.60 3.13 6.78
CA GLU A 84 10.83 4.17 6.11
C GLU A 84 11.66 4.86 5.04
N GLY A 85 11.04 5.10 3.88
CA GLY A 85 11.74 5.64 2.72
C GLY A 85 10.91 6.61 1.88
N PHE A 86 9.65 6.83 2.24
CA PHE A 86 8.72 7.65 1.46
C PHE A 86 8.27 8.85 2.27
N SER A 87 8.85 10.02 2.00
CA SER A 87 8.31 11.31 2.45
C SER A 87 7.35 11.87 1.39
N PHE A 88 6.34 12.64 1.78
CA PHE A 88 5.45 13.30 0.82
C PHE A 88 5.78 14.79 0.75
N GLU A 89 5.85 15.32 -0.48
CA GLU A 89 6.22 16.70 -0.75
C GLU A 89 5.42 17.23 -1.94
N THR A 90 5.07 18.51 -1.91
CA THR A 90 4.52 19.21 -3.07
C THR A 90 5.55 19.25 -4.20
N GLY A 91 5.08 19.12 -5.45
CA GLY A 91 5.87 18.96 -6.66
C GLY A 91 6.24 17.51 -6.97
N LYS A 92 6.13 16.58 -6.00
CA LYS A 92 6.56 15.19 -6.16
C LYS A 92 5.37 14.24 -6.08
N PRO A 93 4.79 13.85 -7.23
CA PRO A 93 3.70 12.87 -7.25
C PRO A 93 4.17 11.52 -6.70
N ALA A 94 3.21 10.76 -6.15
CA ALA A 94 3.45 9.45 -5.58
C ALA A 94 2.32 8.48 -5.90
N TRP A 95 2.64 7.19 -5.92
CA TRP A 95 1.74 6.11 -6.29
C TRP A 95 1.89 4.97 -5.32
N PHE A 96 0.79 4.28 -5.07
CA PHE A 96 0.78 3.02 -4.34
C PHE A 96 -0.21 2.06 -4.95
N LYS A 97 0.11 0.78 -4.87
CA LYS A 97 -0.73 -0.29 -5.37
C LYS A 97 -0.51 -1.55 -4.56
N VAL A 98 -1.58 -2.26 -4.24
CA VAL A 98 -1.53 -3.55 -3.55
C VAL A 98 -2.61 -4.45 -4.10
N ARG A 99 -2.33 -5.75 -4.16
CA ARG A 99 -3.33 -6.77 -4.47
C ARG A 99 -3.39 -7.77 -3.34
N PHE A 100 -4.59 -7.98 -2.79
CA PHE A 100 -4.80 -8.90 -1.68
C PHE A 100 -6.21 -9.48 -1.66
N LYS A 101 -6.41 -10.51 -0.84
CA LYS A 101 -7.72 -11.05 -0.45
C LYS A 101 -7.75 -11.35 1.04
N VAL A 102 -8.94 -11.44 1.61
CA VAL A 102 -9.18 -11.85 3.01
C VAL A 102 -10.14 -13.02 3.06
N SER A 103 -9.98 -13.91 4.03
CA SER A 103 -10.87 -15.09 4.15
C SER A 103 -12.25 -14.77 4.70
N ALA A 104 -12.43 -13.64 5.39
CA ALA A 104 -13.73 -13.21 5.89
C ALA A 104 -13.78 -11.70 6.11
N LEU A 105 -14.98 -11.14 6.08
CA LEU A 105 -15.22 -9.71 6.34
C LEU A 105 -15.24 -9.36 7.84
N THR A 106 -15.17 -10.34 8.74
CA THR A 106 -14.99 -10.13 10.19
C THR A 106 -13.52 -9.88 10.56
N THR A 107 -12.89 -9.07 9.72
CA THR A 107 -11.47 -8.74 9.72
C THR A 107 -11.31 -7.26 9.38
N VAL A 108 -10.40 -6.58 10.07
CA VAL A 108 -9.90 -5.26 9.66
C VAL A 108 -8.60 -5.47 8.91
N VAL A 109 -8.49 -4.90 7.72
CA VAL A 109 -7.24 -4.76 6.99
C VAL A 109 -6.84 -3.29 7.03
N THR A 110 -5.57 -3.03 7.34
CA THR A 110 -4.95 -1.72 7.14
C THR A 110 -3.77 -1.88 6.18
N VAL A 111 -3.73 -1.09 5.11
CA VAL A 111 -2.69 -1.23 4.07
C VAL A 111 -2.36 0.09 3.39
N GLY A 112 -1.08 0.39 3.21
CA GLY A 112 -0.65 1.62 2.54
C GLY A 112 0.80 1.99 2.83
N LEU A 113 1.09 3.28 2.66
CA LEU A 113 2.32 3.88 3.19
C LEU A 113 1.98 4.55 4.52
N GLN A 114 2.58 4.06 5.61
CA GLN A 114 2.34 4.55 6.96
C GLN A 114 3.66 4.72 7.71
N VAL A 115 3.67 5.56 8.75
CA VAL A 115 4.77 5.56 9.73
C VAL A 115 4.86 4.19 10.42
N THR A 116 6.07 3.82 10.83
CA THR A 116 6.30 2.57 11.57
C THR A 116 5.56 2.63 12.90
N ASP A 117 4.72 1.62 13.15
CA ASP A 117 3.88 1.56 14.35
C ASP A 117 3.64 0.10 14.76
N THR A 118 3.59 -0.17 16.06
CA THR A 118 3.20 -1.49 16.57
C THR A 118 1.72 -1.79 16.33
N THR A 119 0.90 -0.78 16.08
CA THR A 119 -0.54 -0.86 15.83
C THR A 119 -0.91 -0.11 14.53
N PRO A 120 -0.56 -0.60 13.33
CA PRO A 120 -0.72 0.18 12.09
C PRO A 120 -2.13 0.73 11.77
N GLU A 121 -3.18 0.22 12.42
CA GLU A 121 -4.54 0.77 12.35
C GLU A 121 -4.65 2.20 12.94
N ASP A 122 -3.81 2.55 13.92
CA ASP A 122 -3.82 3.86 14.57
C ASP A 122 -2.62 4.74 14.19
N ALA A 123 -1.80 4.29 13.24
CA ALA A 123 -0.61 4.98 12.73
C ALA A 123 -0.87 6.48 12.52
N THR A 124 0.02 7.31 13.06
CA THR A 124 -0.19 8.76 13.13
C THR A 124 -0.16 9.44 11.77
N ASP A 125 0.57 8.84 10.81
CA ASP A 125 0.87 9.44 9.52
C ASP A 125 0.79 8.40 8.40
N GLY A 126 0.22 8.80 7.26
CA GLY A 126 0.23 7.97 6.08
C GLY A 126 -0.87 8.25 5.07
N ILE A 127 -0.75 7.55 3.94
CA ILE A 127 -1.82 7.40 2.95
C ILE A 127 -2.11 5.90 2.83
N PHE A 128 -3.28 5.49 3.31
CA PHE A 128 -3.60 4.08 3.50
C PHE A 128 -5.09 3.81 3.37
N PHE A 129 -5.44 2.53 3.28
CA PHE A 129 -6.80 2.03 3.28
C PHE A 129 -7.08 1.30 4.58
N GLN A 130 -8.33 1.40 5.06
CA GLN A 130 -8.84 0.52 6.10
C GLN A 130 -10.18 -0.08 5.71
N THR A 131 -10.40 -1.32 6.11
CA THR A 131 -11.68 -1.99 5.92
C THR A 131 -12.53 -1.92 7.18
N THR A 132 -13.82 -1.65 7.02
CA THR A 132 -14.82 -1.77 8.08
C THR A 132 -15.29 -3.21 8.15
N THR A 133 -15.30 -3.77 9.35
CA THR A 133 -15.71 -5.17 9.55
C THR A 133 -17.19 -5.39 9.27
N ALA A 134 -17.55 -6.64 8.98
CA ALA A 134 -18.88 -7.11 8.59
C ALA A 134 -19.38 -6.59 7.22
N THR A 135 -19.03 -5.36 6.83
CA THR A 135 -19.42 -4.80 5.52
C THR A 135 -18.34 -4.94 4.45
N GLY A 136 -17.07 -5.05 4.85
CA GLY A 136 -15.95 -4.99 3.92
C GLY A 136 -15.77 -3.61 3.28
N ALA A 137 -16.44 -2.56 3.78
CA ALA A 137 -16.33 -1.21 3.22
C ALA A 137 -14.91 -0.68 3.37
N ILE A 138 -14.38 -0.09 2.30
CA ILE A 138 -13.01 0.40 2.20
C ILE A 138 -13.06 1.92 2.31
N THR A 139 -12.30 2.47 3.24
CA THR A 139 -12.07 3.90 3.37
C THR A 139 -10.60 4.20 3.08
N GLY A 140 -10.35 5.15 2.19
CA GLY A 140 -9.02 5.69 1.93
C GLY A 140 -8.77 6.90 2.84
N TYR A 141 -7.65 6.90 3.54
CA TYR A 141 -7.24 7.93 4.48
C TYR A 141 -5.99 8.66 3.98
N VAL A 142 -5.96 9.96 4.22
CA VAL A 142 -4.76 10.81 4.16
C VAL A 142 -4.63 11.45 5.53
N ARG A 143 -3.59 11.09 6.28
CA ARG A 143 -3.43 11.46 7.68
C ARG A 143 -2.11 12.17 7.92
N LYS A 144 -2.20 13.30 8.63
CA LYS A 144 -1.09 14.08 9.14
C LYS A 144 -1.11 14.07 10.66
N ASN A 145 -0.14 13.38 11.24
CA ASN A 145 0.09 13.24 12.67
C ASN A 145 -1.16 12.97 13.55
N ALA A 146 -0.92 12.85 14.86
CA ALA A 146 -1.99 12.62 15.82
C ALA A 146 -2.82 13.88 16.13
N THR A 147 -2.27 15.07 15.91
CA THR A 147 -2.90 16.36 16.29
C THR A 147 -3.78 16.92 15.19
N THR A 148 -3.35 16.84 13.93
CA THR A 148 -4.11 17.38 12.79
C THR A 148 -5.15 16.39 12.29
N GLY A 149 -4.84 15.10 12.35
CA GLY A 149 -5.77 14.02 12.04
C GLY A 149 -5.82 13.70 10.54
N SER A 150 -6.97 13.22 10.08
CA SER A 150 -7.14 12.67 8.74
C SER A 150 -8.27 13.32 7.96
N THR A 151 -8.10 13.37 6.64
CA THR A 151 -9.22 13.39 5.70
C THR A 151 -9.40 12.02 5.07
N SER A 152 -10.60 11.72 4.59
CA SER A 152 -10.90 10.39 4.05
C SER A 152 -12.01 10.40 3.02
N ALA A 153 -12.10 9.33 2.24
CA ALA A 153 -13.21 9.08 1.34
C ALA A 153 -13.53 7.59 1.26
N ALA A 154 -14.82 7.27 1.09
CA ALA A 154 -15.27 5.90 0.83
C ALA A 154 -14.86 5.47 -0.59
N VAL A 155 -14.23 4.31 -0.71
CA VAL A 155 -13.64 3.81 -1.98
C VAL A 155 -14.52 2.72 -2.58
N GLY A 156 -15.01 1.79 -1.75
CA GLY A 156 -15.80 0.66 -2.23
C GLY A 156 -15.97 -0.41 -1.16
N THR A 157 -16.13 -1.66 -1.57
CA THR A 157 -16.23 -2.82 -0.68
C THR A 157 -15.39 -3.96 -1.21
N ILE A 158 -14.77 -4.74 -0.31
CA ILE A 158 -14.14 -6.01 -0.65
C ILE A 158 -15.14 -7.17 -0.56
N VAL A 159 -14.81 -8.27 -1.26
CA VAL A 159 -15.52 -9.53 -1.16
C VAL A 159 -14.58 -10.56 -0.55
N ALA A 160 -15.09 -11.38 0.38
CA ALA A 160 -14.30 -12.46 0.98
C ALA A 160 -13.79 -13.44 -0.10
N ASP A 161 -12.59 -13.98 0.13
CA ASP A 161 -11.89 -14.94 -0.74
C ASP A 161 -11.67 -14.50 -2.19
N THR A 162 -11.84 -13.21 -2.49
CA THR A 162 -11.66 -12.64 -3.83
C THR A 162 -10.52 -11.63 -3.80
N TYR A 163 -9.59 -11.75 -4.75
CA TYR A 163 -8.54 -10.75 -4.91
C TYR A 163 -9.13 -9.42 -5.38
N THR A 164 -8.77 -8.36 -4.69
CA THR A 164 -9.01 -6.98 -5.10
C THR A 164 -7.69 -6.24 -5.18
N GLU A 165 -7.66 -5.22 -6.00
CA GLU A 165 -6.54 -4.31 -6.14
C GLU A 165 -6.92 -2.94 -5.59
N LEU A 166 -6.14 -2.42 -4.65
CA LEU A 166 -6.29 -1.06 -4.15
C LEU A 166 -5.08 -0.24 -4.56
N GLY A 167 -5.32 1.02 -4.89
CA GLY A 167 -4.24 1.93 -5.21
C GLY A 167 -4.61 3.36 -4.94
N TRP A 168 -3.61 4.19 -4.70
CA TRP A 168 -3.82 5.64 -4.59
C TRP A 168 -2.77 6.38 -5.41
N TYR A 169 -3.14 7.59 -5.81
CA TYR A 169 -2.29 8.53 -6.54
C TYR A 169 -2.32 9.89 -5.85
N TRP A 170 -1.15 10.35 -5.41
CA TRP A 170 -0.90 11.72 -4.98
C TRP A 170 -0.42 12.53 -6.19
N ASP A 171 -1.13 13.61 -6.53
CA ASP A 171 -0.86 14.42 -7.72
C ASP A 171 0.38 15.33 -7.61
N GLY A 172 1.01 15.39 -6.45
CA GLY A 172 2.10 16.32 -6.19
C GLY A 172 1.63 17.75 -5.93
N LYS A 173 0.32 18.01 -5.79
CA LYS A 173 -0.23 19.36 -5.66
C LYS A 173 -1.21 19.51 -4.52
N ASP A 174 -2.36 18.85 -4.58
CA ASP A 174 -3.42 19.02 -3.57
C ASP A 174 -4.46 17.88 -3.52
N THR A 175 -4.32 16.86 -4.37
CA THR A 175 -5.31 15.77 -4.49
C THR A 175 -4.69 14.39 -4.29
N VAL A 176 -5.35 13.56 -3.49
CA VAL A 176 -5.15 12.10 -3.48
C VAL A 176 -6.37 11.43 -4.09
N THR A 177 -6.17 10.66 -5.15
CA THR A 177 -7.21 9.84 -5.79
C THR A 177 -7.05 8.38 -5.37
N PHE A 178 -8.16 7.75 -4.98
CA PHE A 178 -8.23 6.35 -4.58
C PHE A 178 -8.86 5.50 -5.68
N TYR A 179 -8.31 4.32 -5.89
CA TYR A 179 -8.66 3.38 -6.93
C TYR A 179 -8.98 2.01 -6.32
N GLN A 180 -9.93 1.32 -6.93
CA GLN A 180 -10.19 -0.10 -6.70
C GLN A 180 -10.32 -0.79 -8.06
N ASP A 181 -9.60 -1.90 -8.23
CA ASP A 181 -9.59 -2.74 -9.43
C ASP A 181 -9.33 -1.93 -10.72
N GLY A 182 -8.32 -1.05 -10.67
CA GLY A 182 -7.92 -0.18 -11.78
C GLY A 182 -8.84 1.00 -12.08
N VAL A 183 -9.92 1.19 -11.32
CA VAL A 183 -10.92 2.26 -11.55
C VAL A 183 -10.85 3.30 -10.42
N ALA A 184 -10.80 4.58 -10.78
CA ALA A 184 -10.88 5.69 -9.82
C ALA A 184 -12.26 5.67 -9.13
N LYS A 185 -12.27 5.67 -7.80
CA LYS A 185 -13.51 5.59 -7.01
C LYS A 185 -13.80 6.85 -6.23
N ALA A 186 -12.77 7.49 -5.69
CA ALA A 186 -12.90 8.65 -4.84
C ALA A 186 -11.66 9.53 -4.89
N SER A 187 -11.77 10.76 -4.40
CA SER A 187 -10.62 11.64 -4.20
C SER A 187 -10.86 12.55 -2.98
N VAL A 188 -9.76 12.94 -2.35
CA VAL A 188 -9.73 13.99 -1.33
C VAL A 188 -8.84 15.12 -1.84
N THR A 189 -9.31 16.36 -1.69
CA THR A 189 -8.60 17.59 -2.08
C THR A 189 -8.24 18.42 -0.86
N GLY A 190 -7.38 19.44 -1.00
CA GLY A 190 -6.93 20.25 0.13
C GLY A 190 -5.92 19.54 1.04
N VAL A 191 -5.33 18.42 0.57
CA VAL A 191 -4.49 17.60 1.45
C VAL A 191 -3.11 18.22 1.67
N ALA A 192 -2.55 18.96 0.71
CA ALA A 192 -1.18 19.47 0.82
C ALA A 192 -0.97 20.36 2.05
N ALA A 193 -1.94 21.24 2.32
CA ALA A 193 -1.84 22.20 3.42
C ALA A 193 -2.13 21.55 4.78
N SER A 194 -3.04 20.58 4.83
CA SER A 194 -3.68 20.17 6.08
C SER A 194 -3.44 18.71 6.47
N TYR A 195 -3.39 17.78 5.52
CA TYR A 195 -3.48 16.35 5.82
C TYR A 195 -2.37 15.50 5.23
N LEU A 196 -1.51 16.05 4.38
CA LEU A 196 -0.39 15.32 3.80
C LEU A 196 0.57 14.89 4.94
N PRO A 197 0.99 13.60 4.97
CA PRO A 197 1.90 13.10 6.01
C PRO A 197 3.17 13.94 6.08
N ASP A 198 3.61 14.29 7.30
CA ASP A 198 4.78 15.16 7.52
C ASP A 198 6.01 14.40 8.04
N THR A 199 5.94 13.07 8.09
CA THR A 199 7.05 12.16 8.40
C THR A 199 7.33 11.19 7.25
N THR A 200 8.43 10.45 7.35
CA THR A 200 8.73 9.35 6.45
C THR A 200 7.79 8.17 6.71
N THR A 201 7.42 7.48 5.64
CA THR A 201 6.48 6.36 5.67
C THR A 201 7.07 5.14 4.97
N THR A 202 6.48 3.98 5.23
CA THR A 202 6.91 2.68 4.73
C THR A 202 5.70 1.83 4.30
N PRO A 203 5.86 0.96 3.28
CA PRO A 203 4.89 -0.07 2.97
C PRO A 203 4.50 -0.87 4.21
N SER A 204 3.20 -0.90 4.49
CA SER A 204 2.61 -1.50 5.68
C SER A 204 1.38 -2.31 5.30
N PHE A 205 1.24 -3.49 5.89
CA PHE A 205 0.06 -4.34 5.77
C PHE A 205 -0.27 -4.94 7.14
N SER A 206 -1.54 -4.88 7.54
CA SER A 206 -2.02 -5.44 8.80
C SER A 206 -3.35 -6.12 8.60
N VAL A 207 -3.55 -7.23 9.30
CA VAL A 207 -4.81 -7.95 9.39
C VAL A 207 -5.15 -8.18 10.87
N ARG A 208 -6.38 -7.85 11.28
CA ARG A 208 -6.86 -8.01 12.66
C ARG A 208 -8.22 -8.67 12.71
N THR A 209 -8.44 -9.57 13.65
CA THR A 209 -9.74 -10.20 13.89
C THR A 209 -10.68 -9.28 14.67
N THR A 210 -11.98 -9.42 14.41
CA THR A 210 -13.03 -8.81 15.27
C THR A 210 -14.00 -9.83 15.86
N THR A 211 -13.74 -11.11 15.62
CA THR A 211 -14.52 -12.24 16.14
C THR A 211 -13.58 -13.32 16.64
N ALA A 212 -14.07 -14.19 17.52
CA ALA A 212 -13.31 -15.31 18.08
C ALA A 212 -13.13 -16.46 17.06
N ALA A 213 -12.42 -16.19 15.97
CA ALA A 213 -12.00 -17.18 14.99
C ALA A 213 -10.80 -16.67 14.19
N ALA A 214 -9.87 -17.56 13.87
CA ALA A 214 -8.71 -17.23 13.05
C ALA A 214 -9.12 -16.65 11.68
N LYS A 215 -8.29 -15.78 11.15
CA LYS A 215 -8.48 -15.11 9.86
C LYS A 215 -7.21 -15.17 9.06
N THR A 216 -7.36 -15.17 7.75
CA THR A 216 -6.23 -15.11 6.84
C THR A 216 -6.37 -13.98 5.84
N ALA A 217 -5.24 -13.43 5.44
CA ALA A 217 -5.14 -12.52 4.31
C ALA A 217 -3.98 -12.98 3.43
N SER A 218 -4.18 -12.95 2.11
CA SER A 218 -3.15 -13.28 1.12
C SER A 218 -2.81 -12.03 0.34
N VAL A 219 -1.55 -11.64 0.33
CA VAL A 219 -1.04 -10.49 -0.41
C VAL A 219 -0.18 -11.00 -1.56
N ASP A 220 -0.50 -10.53 -2.76
CA ASP A 220 0.15 -10.91 -4.01
C ASP A 220 1.31 -9.98 -4.32
N TYR A 221 1.11 -8.66 -4.21
CA TYR A 221 2.21 -7.71 -4.35
C TYR A 221 1.93 -6.41 -3.62
N ILE A 222 3.00 -5.68 -3.30
CA ILE A 222 2.95 -4.28 -2.85
C ILE A 222 3.89 -3.45 -3.73
N PHE A 223 3.36 -2.36 -4.27
CA PHE A 223 4.08 -1.36 -5.04
C PHE A 223 3.95 0.01 -4.38
N ALA A 224 5.06 0.73 -4.29
CA ALA A 224 5.11 2.12 -3.92
C ALA A 224 6.12 2.86 -4.79
N SER A 225 5.77 4.07 -5.22
CA SER A 225 6.66 4.91 -6.02
C SER A 225 6.45 6.38 -5.69
N LYS A 226 7.52 7.17 -5.75
CA LYS A 226 7.48 8.63 -5.60
C LYS A 226 8.45 9.25 -6.59
N SER A 227 8.06 10.35 -7.23
CA SER A 227 8.99 11.15 -8.02
C SER A 227 10.16 11.64 -7.15
N ARG A 228 11.39 11.54 -7.68
CA ARG A 228 12.58 12.14 -7.05
C ARG A 228 12.72 13.62 -7.38
N ARG A 229 12.17 14.04 -8.52
CA ARG A 229 12.28 15.40 -9.07
C ARG A 229 10.94 16.09 -9.14
#